data_AF-A0A382TDT8-F1
#
_entry.id   AF-A0A382TDT8-F1
#
_cell.length_a   1.000
_cell.length_b   1.000
_cell.length_c   1.000
_cell.angle_alpha   90.00
_cell.angle_beta   90.00
_cell.angle_gamma   90.00
#
_symmetry.space_group_name_H-M   'P 1'
#
loop_
_entity.id
_entity.type
_entity.pdbx_description
1 polymer ?
#
loop_
_entity_poly.entity_id
_entity_poly.type
_entity_poly.pdbx_seq_one_letter_code
_entity_poly.pdbx_strand_id
1 'polypeptide(L)'
;TKTICCYPTENNFIESHVSLIKKIIKTIENKNFKLIFSAHGLPENKIKKGDPYQWHIEETVKEIMCRLKQENLDHLISYQSRVGPLKWIGPSTDEVIIKYSKERKGIVIVPVAFVSEHSETLVELDIEYKKLAEKNGCSFYKRVPALGIEENFIKGLTELVLQKETKGNYVSSVMCSNKYGKCPCLSL
;
A
#
# COMPACT_ATOMS: atom_id res chain seq x y z
N THR A 1 -26.20 4.72 -15.01
CA THR A 1 -25.40 4.26 -13.86
C THR A 1 -23.94 4.29 -14.23
N LYS A 2 -23.06 4.76 -13.34
CA LYS A 2 -21.61 4.82 -13.57
C LYS A 2 -20.88 3.88 -12.61
N THR A 3 -19.67 3.47 -12.98
CA THR A 3 -18.81 2.58 -12.17
C THR A 3 -17.54 3.33 -11.77
N ILE A 4 -17.25 3.40 -10.47
CA ILE A 4 -15.93 3.82 -9.99
C ILE A 4 -15.01 2.61 -10.15
N CYS A 5 -14.10 2.65 -11.12
CA CYS A 5 -13.25 1.50 -11.45
C CYS A 5 -12.08 1.36 -10.47
N CYS A 6 -11.23 2.39 -10.38
CA CYS A 6 -10.09 2.41 -9.47
C CYS A 6 -9.70 3.84 -9.11
N TYR A 7 -9.05 4.02 -7.95
CA TYR A 7 -8.67 5.33 -7.42
C TYR A 7 -7.27 5.36 -6.77
N PRO A 8 -6.25 4.67 -7.33
CA PRO A 8 -4.93 4.53 -6.67
C PRO A 8 -4.19 5.85 -6.46
N THR A 9 -4.59 6.91 -7.15
CA THR A 9 -3.96 8.24 -7.15
C THR A 9 -4.96 9.36 -6.81
N GLU A 10 -6.13 9.03 -6.26
CA GLU A 10 -7.09 10.05 -5.83
C GLU A 10 -6.50 10.88 -4.69
N ASN A 11 -6.65 12.20 -4.77
CA ASN A 11 -5.89 13.14 -3.92
C ASN A 11 -6.15 12.94 -2.43
N ASN A 12 -7.42 12.78 -2.02
CA ASN A 12 -7.74 12.65 -0.60
C ASN A 12 -7.40 11.24 -0.06
N PHE A 13 -7.48 10.21 -0.89
CA PHE A 13 -6.97 8.87 -0.60
C PHE A 13 -5.47 8.90 -0.30
N ILE A 14 -4.67 9.56 -1.16
CA ILE A 14 -3.24 9.73 -0.92
C ILE A 14 -2.98 10.58 0.34
N GLU A 15 -3.71 11.69 0.50
CA GLU A 15 -3.54 12.57 1.67
C GLU A 15 -3.84 11.84 2.99
N SER A 16 -4.78 10.89 2.99
CA SER A 16 -5.09 10.06 4.15
C SER A 16 -3.90 9.19 4.55
N HIS A 17 -3.25 8.52 3.58
CA HIS A 17 -2.02 7.77 3.85
C HIS A 17 -0.90 8.69 4.36
N VAL A 18 -0.68 9.84 3.71
CA VAL A 18 0.36 10.81 4.10
C VAL A 18 0.14 11.32 5.52
N SER A 19 -1.10 11.67 5.87
CA SER A 19 -1.50 12.10 7.22
C SER A 19 -1.13 11.04 8.26
N LEU A 20 -1.57 9.79 8.06
CA LEU A 20 -1.31 8.69 8.99
C LEU A 20 0.18 8.35 9.12
N ILE A 21 0.91 8.32 8.00
CA ILE A 21 2.36 8.08 8.01
C ILE A 21 3.08 9.19 8.78
N LYS A 22 2.74 10.47 8.54
CA LYS A 22 3.32 11.60 9.28
C LYS A 22 3.02 11.52 10.77
N LYS A 23 1.78 11.16 11.15
CA LYS A 23 1.39 10.96 12.56
C LYS A 23 2.33 9.93 13.23
N ILE A 24 2.58 8.78 12.60
CA ILE A 24 3.47 7.75 13.15
C ILE A 24 4.93 8.21 13.17
N ILE A 25 5.46 8.77 12.09
CA ILE A 25 6.88 9.16 11.99
C ILE A 25 7.24 10.27 12.99
N LYS A 26 6.31 11.16 13.32
CA LYS A 26 6.49 12.17 14.37
C LYS A 26 6.69 11.57 15.77
N THR A 27 6.16 10.38 16.03
CA THR A 27 6.35 9.67 17.31
C THR A 27 7.68 8.92 17.41
N ILE A 28 8.48 8.89 16.33
CA ILE A 28 9.71 8.12 16.25
C ILE A 28 10.90 9.06 16.41
N GLU A 29 11.65 8.85 17.49
CA GLU A 29 12.90 9.57 17.78
C GLU A 29 14.06 9.07 16.91
N ASN A 30 14.25 7.75 16.83
CA ASN A 30 15.31 7.13 16.05
C ASN A 30 14.94 7.09 14.54
N LYS A 31 15.59 7.93 13.74
CA LYS A 31 15.36 8.02 12.28
C LYS A 31 16.01 6.89 11.46
N ASN A 32 16.77 5.98 12.08
CA ASN A 32 17.29 4.80 11.40
C ASN A 32 16.21 3.71 11.30
N PHE A 33 15.29 3.87 10.35
CA PHE A 33 14.25 2.89 10.07
C PHE A 33 14.05 2.67 8.57
N LYS A 34 13.38 1.57 8.24
CA LYS A 34 12.87 1.32 6.89
C LYS A 34 11.35 1.51 6.87
N LEU A 35 10.86 2.32 5.93
CA LEU A 35 9.43 2.43 5.63
C LEU A 35 9.04 1.33 4.63
N ILE A 36 8.12 0.45 5.02
CA ILE A 36 7.69 -0.70 4.22
C ILE A 36 6.23 -0.51 3.86
N PHE A 37 5.93 -0.36 2.57
CA PHE A 37 4.56 -0.41 2.07
C PHE A 37 4.20 -1.88 1.78
N SER A 38 3.40 -2.48 2.67
CA SER A 38 2.97 -3.87 2.55
C SER A 38 1.62 -3.94 1.85
N ALA A 39 1.58 -4.70 0.76
CA ALA A 39 0.38 -4.97 -0.02
C ALA A 39 0.12 -6.49 -0.06
N HIS A 40 -1.13 -6.92 -0.20
CA HIS A 40 -1.42 -8.35 -0.39
C HIS A 40 -0.72 -8.85 -1.66
N GLY A 41 -0.05 -10.00 -1.60
CA GLY A 41 0.62 -10.59 -2.76
C GLY A 41 -0.38 -11.11 -3.79
N LEU A 42 0.05 -11.22 -5.04
CA LEU A 42 -0.65 -11.99 -6.07
C LEU A 42 0.31 -13.00 -6.72
N PRO A 43 -0.19 -14.14 -7.24
CA PRO A 43 0.63 -15.01 -8.06
C PRO A 43 1.20 -14.26 -9.26
N GLU A 44 2.50 -14.44 -9.53
CA GLU A 44 3.22 -13.69 -10.58
C GLU A 44 2.58 -13.88 -11.98
N ASN A 45 1.97 -15.05 -12.21
CA ASN A 45 1.27 -15.35 -13.45
C ASN A 45 0.01 -14.48 -13.68
N LYS A 46 -0.61 -13.93 -12.63
CA LYS A 46 -1.75 -13.00 -12.74
C LYS A 46 -1.26 -11.66 -13.28
N ILE A 47 -0.17 -11.13 -12.72
CA ILE A 47 0.46 -9.90 -13.19
C ILE A 47 0.92 -10.04 -14.65
N LYS A 48 1.59 -11.14 -14.98
CA LYS A 48 2.03 -11.42 -16.37
C LYS A 48 0.87 -11.51 -17.37
N LYS A 49 -0.34 -11.85 -16.90
CA LYS A 49 -1.56 -11.89 -17.72
C LYS A 49 -2.26 -10.53 -17.85
N GLY A 50 -1.62 -9.44 -17.39
CA GLY A 50 -2.10 -8.07 -17.57
C GLY A 50 -2.96 -7.54 -16.42
N ASP A 51 -2.84 -8.10 -15.22
CA ASP A 51 -3.48 -7.55 -14.03
C ASP A 51 -2.81 -6.22 -13.60
N PRO A 52 -3.55 -5.11 -13.45
CA PRO A 52 -2.98 -3.80 -13.12
C PRO A 52 -2.64 -3.62 -11.64
N TYR A 53 -2.98 -4.57 -10.75
CA TYR A 53 -2.88 -4.41 -9.31
C TYR A 53 -1.49 -3.94 -8.85
N GLN A 54 -0.42 -4.63 -9.26
CA GLN A 54 0.93 -4.27 -8.85
C GLN A 54 1.28 -2.83 -9.25
N TRP A 55 0.89 -2.42 -10.46
CA TRP A 55 1.13 -1.06 -10.93
C TRP A 55 0.30 -0.02 -10.17
N HIS A 56 -0.94 -0.33 -9.80
CA HIS A 56 -1.73 0.55 -8.95
C HIS A 56 -1.05 0.79 -7.59
N ILE A 57 -0.53 -0.27 -6.96
CA ILE A 57 0.24 -0.16 -5.71
C ILE A 57 1.48 0.73 -5.92
N GLU A 58 2.23 0.51 -7.00
CA GLU A 58 3.41 1.31 -7.33
C GLU A 58 3.09 2.79 -7.55
N GLU A 59 2.00 3.13 -8.27
CA GLU A 59 1.57 4.53 -8.43
C GLU A 59 1.06 5.15 -7.12
N THR A 60 0.30 4.41 -6.31
CA THR A 60 -0.12 4.88 -4.97
C THR A 60 1.08 5.24 -4.11
N VAL A 61 2.06 4.34 -4.01
CA VAL A 61 3.26 4.55 -3.19
C VAL A 61 4.10 5.71 -3.72
N LYS A 62 4.25 5.82 -5.04
CA LYS A 62 4.93 6.95 -5.68
C LYS A 62 4.28 8.29 -5.33
N GLU A 63 2.95 8.38 -5.38
CA GLU A 63 2.20 9.60 -5.05
C GLU A 63 2.28 9.97 -3.56
N ILE A 64 2.25 8.97 -2.67
CA ILE A 64 2.50 9.15 -1.24
C ILE A 64 3.90 9.70 -1.02
N MET A 65 4.92 9.08 -1.61
CA MET A 65 6.32 9.46 -1.42
C MET A 65 6.65 10.82 -2.04
N CYS A 66 5.96 11.22 -3.11
CA CYS A 66 6.05 12.58 -3.65
C CYS A 66 5.66 13.63 -2.59
N ARG A 67 4.57 13.40 -1.86
CA ARG A 67 4.08 14.28 -0.77
C ARG A 67 4.92 14.18 0.51
N LEU A 68 5.68 13.10 0.68
CA LEU A 68 6.62 12.88 1.79
C LEU A 68 8.08 13.23 1.43
N LYS A 69 8.34 13.86 0.28
CA LYS A 69 9.71 14.12 -0.20
C LYS A 69 10.59 14.85 0.81
N GLN A 70 10.01 15.77 1.58
CA GLN A 70 10.74 16.55 2.60
C GLN A 70 11.21 15.70 3.80
N GLU A 71 10.60 14.54 4.03
CA GLU A 71 10.96 13.64 5.13
C GLU A 71 12.19 12.76 4.81
N ASN A 72 12.64 12.73 3.55
CA ASN A 72 13.81 11.98 3.07
C ASN A 72 13.84 10.50 3.52
N LEU A 73 12.72 9.81 3.37
CA LEU A 73 12.52 8.46 3.91
C LEU A 73 13.04 7.38 2.95
N ASP A 74 13.82 6.45 3.50
CA ASP A 74 14.14 5.20 2.81
C ASP A 74 12.94 4.25 2.85
N HIS A 75 12.42 3.90 1.67
CA HIS A 75 11.20 3.10 1.53
C HIS A 75 11.35 1.94 0.54
N LEU A 76 10.40 1.01 0.56
CA LEU A 76 10.18 0.02 -0.49
C LEU A 76 8.74 -0.51 -0.44
N ILE A 77 8.37 -1.24 -1.49
CA ILE A 77 7.13 -2.02 -1.57
C ILE A 77 7.44 -3.49 -1.32
N SER A 78 6.62 -4.17 -0.52
CA SER A 78 6.68 -5.61 -0.29
C SER A 78 5.29 -6.24 -0.33
N TYR A 79 5.26 -7.56 -0.49
CA TYR A 79 4.03 -8.31 -0.66
C TYR A 79 3.87 -9.40 0.41
N GLN A 80 2.76 -9.36 1.13
CA GLN A 80 2.41 -10.24 2.26
C GLN A 80 1.45 -11.37 1.87
N SER A 81 1.12 -12.24 2.83
CA SER A 81 0.03 -13.23 2.76
C SER A 81 0.11 -14.20 1.57
N ARG A 82 1.31 -14.66 1.23
CA ARG A 82 1.51 -15.65 0.16
C ARG A 82 1.09 -17.04 0.64
N VAL A 83 0.36 -17.77 -0.20
CA VAL A 83 -0.15 -19.12 0.16
C VAL A 83 0.16 -20.13 -0.95
N GLY A 84 0.56 -21.33 -0.55
CA GLY A 84 0.77 -22.45 -1.47
C GLY A 84 2.04 -22.33 -2.34
N PRO A 85 2.24 -23.26 -3.29
CA PRO A 85 3.52 -23.48 -3.96
C PRO A 85 3.78 -22.56 -5.16
N LEU A 86 2.82 -21.70 -5.52
CA LEU A 86 2.96 -20.83 -6.68
C LEU A 86 4.07 -19.79 -6.46
N LYS A 87 4.64 -19.28 -7.55
CA LYS A 87 5.53 -18.12 -7.49
C LYS A 87 4.69 -16.85 -7.35
N TRP A 88 5.01 -16.05 -6.33
CA TRP A 88 4.33 -14.79 -6.00
C TRP A 88 5.19 -13.58 -6.36
N ILE A 89 4.54 -12.43 -6.55
CA ILE A 89 5.26 -11.16 -6.71
C ILE A 89 6.04 -10.80 -5.44
N GLY A 90 7.20 -10.18 -5.62
CA GLY A 90 8.12 -9.86 -4.54
C GLY A 90 8.64 -8.43 -4.54
N PRO A 91 9.40 -8.06 -3.48
CA PRO A 91 9.91 -8.93 -2.41
C PRO A 91 8.84 -9.33 -1.38
N SER A 92 9.11 -10.38 -0.59
CA SER A 92 8.20 -10.84 0.47
C SER A 92 8.27 -9.93 1.69
N THR A 93 7.13 -9.61 2.31
CA THR A 93 7.14 -8.72 3.49
C THR A 93 7.95 -9.31 4.66
N ASP A 94 7.86 -10.61 4.91
CA ASP A 94 8.65 -11.32 5.93
C ASP A 94 10.17 -11.30 5.64
N GLU A 95 10.59 -11.57 4.40
CA GLU A 95 12.00 -11.51 3.98
C GLU A 95 12.59 -10.11 4.16
N VAL A 96 11.82 -9.07 3.78
CA VAL A 96 12.21 -7.67 3.96
C VAL A 96 12.35 -7.35 5.45
N ILE A 97 11.39 -7.75 6.28
CA ILE A 97 11.44 -7.51 7.73
C ILE A 97 12.69 -8.16 8.32
N ILE A 98 12.96 -9.43 8.00
CA ILE A 98 14.16 -10.14 8.48
C ILE A 98 15.43 -9.39 8.10
N LYS A 99 15.54 -8.98 6.83
CA LYS A 99 16.72 -8.26 6.33
C LYS A 99 16.99 -6.98 7.13
N TYR A 100 16.01 -6.08 7.22
CA TYR A 100 16.22 -4.78 7.87
C TYR A 100 16.28 -4.88 9.40
N SER A 101 15.69 -5.92 9.99
CA SER A 101 15.86 -6.22 11.42
C SER A 101 17.31 -6.62 11.74
N LYS A 102 17.94 -7.45 10.89
CA LYS A 102 19.36 -7.83 11.03
C LYS A 102 20.32 -6.64 10.86
N GLU A 103 19.93 -5.66 10.05
CA GLU A 103 20.61 -4.36 9.92
C GLU A 103 20.36 -3.43 11.13
N ARG A 104 19.66 -3.89 12.17
CA ARG A 104 19.30 -3.13 13.38
C ARG A 104 18.48 -1.87 13.09
N LYS A 105 17.78 -1.81 11.96
CA LYS A 105 16.86 -0.72 11.65
C LYS A 105 15.55 -0.89 12.42
N GLY A 106 14.89 0.23 12.70
CA GLY A 106 13.46 0.22 13.00
C GLY A 106 12.64 -0.16 11.76
N ILE A 107 11.41 -0.63 11.99
CA ILE A 107 10.46 -0.96 10.94
C ILE A 107 9.21 -0.11 11.12
N VAL A 108 8.85 0.63 10.07
CA VAL A 108 7.55 1.30 9.95
C VAL A 108 6.80 0.65 8.80
N ILE A 109 5.75 -0.09 9.09
CA ILE A 109 4.98 -0.81 8.07
C ILE A 109 3.65 -0.11 7.77
N VAL A 110 3.30 0.00 6.50
CA VAL A 110 2.08 0.65 6.00
C VAL A 110 1.23 -0.38 5.25
N PRO A 111 0.01 -0.71 5.71
CA PRO A 111 -0.93 -1.51 4.93
C PRO A 111 -1.49 -0.66 3.78
N VAL A 112 -0.86 -0.70 2.61
CA VAL A 112 -1.18 0.22 1.50
C VAL A 112 -2.32 -0.27 0.61
N ALA A 113 -2.63 -1.57 0.65
CA ALA A 113 -3.65 -2.19 -0.20
C ALA A 113 -5.04 -2.30 0.45
N PHE A 114 -5.19 -1.89 1.71
CA PHE A 114 -6.42 -2.04 2.46
C PHE A 114 -6.80 -0.74 3.18
N VAL A 115 -8.11 -0.45 3.19
CA VAL A 115 -8.67 0.78 3.77
C VAL A 115 -9.33 0.56 5.12
N SER A 116 -9.37 -0.67 5.62
CA SER A 116 -9.94 -1.03 6.92
C SER A 116 -9.06 -2.04 7.61
N GLU A 117 -9.20 -2.18 8.92
CA GLU A 117 -8.50 -3.22 9.66
C GLU A 117 -9.15 -4.59 9.40
N HIS A 118 -8.33 -5.63 9.31
CA HIS A 118 -8.76 -7.03 9.15
C HIS A 118 -7.67 -7.98 9.68
N SER A 119 -7.82 -9.29 9.47
CA SER A 119 -6.87 -10.29 9.97
C SER A 119 -5.43 -10.03 9.52
N GLU A 120 -5.20 -9.61 8.27
CA GLU A 120 -3.84 -9.41 7.78
C GLU A 120 -3.18 -8.16 8.41
N THR A 121 -3.95 -7.17 8.88
CA THR A 121 -3.38 -6.02 9.60
C THR A 121 -3.23 -6.31 11.09
N LEU A 122 -4.29 -6.79 11.75
CA LEU A 122 -4.33 -6.97 13.20
C LEU A 122 -3.61 -8.23 13.69
N VAL A 123 -3.45 -9.24 12.85
CA VAL A 123 -2.77 -10.50 13.19
C VAL A 123 -1.44 -10.59 12.47
N GLU A 124 -1.44 -10.59 11.14
CA GLU A 124 -0.19 -10.78 10.38
C GLU A 124 0.80 -9.63 10.60
N LEU A 125 0.38 -8.35 10.46
CA LEU A 125 1.29 -7.22 10.74
C LEU A 125 1.57 -7.04 12.25
N ASP A 126 0.53 -6.89 13.07
CA ASP A 126 0.68 -6.49 14.48
C ASP A 126 1.24 -7.58 15.41
N ILE A 127 1.01 -8.86 15.09
CA ILE A 127 1.43 -9.98 15.93
C ILE A 127 2.57 -10.75 15.28
N GLU A 128 2.35 -11.31 14.09
CA GLU A 128 3.29 -12.24 13.48
C GLU A 128 4.57 -11.53 13.00
N TYR A 129 4.42 -10.47 12.22
CA TYR A 129 5.54 -9.70 11.67
C TYR A 129 6.23 -8.84 12.71
N LYS A 130 5.51 -8.29 13.68
CA LYS A 130 6.13 -7.66 14.84
C LYS A 130 7.04 -8.64 15.60
N LYS A 131 6.53 -9.83 15.93
CA LYS A 131 7.32 -10.89 16.58
C LYS A 131 8.51 -11.33 15.73
N LEU A 132 8.33 -11.42 14.41
CA LEU A 132 9.39 -11.73 13.46
C LEU A 132 10.50 -10.66 13.49
N ALA A 133 10.13 -9.39 13.48
CA ALA A 133 11.07 -8.27 13.51
C ALA A 133 11.88 -8.27 14.83
N GLU A 134 11.19 -8.38 15.97
CA GLU A 134 11.80 -8.44 17.29
C GLU A 134 12.79 -9.61 17.42
N LYS A 135 12.38 -10.81 16.98
CA LYS A 135 13.24 -12.01 16.98
C LYS A 135 14.51 -11.84 16.15
N ASN A 136 14.48 -11.02 15.10
CA ASN A 136 15.61 -10.77 14.22
C ASN A 136 16.39 -9.48 14.58
N GLY A 137 16.09 -8.87 15.72
CA GLY A 137 16.91 -7.80 16.28
C GLY A 137 16.56 -6.38 15.82
N CYS A 138 15.34 -6.17 15.32
CA CYS A 138 14.80 -4.86 14.97
C CYS A 138 14.88 -3.87 16.15
N SER A 139 15.19 -2.61 15.88
CA SER A 139 15.29 -1.58 16.92
C SER A 139 13.93 -1.18 17.50
N PHE A 140 12.90 -1.09 16.67
CA PHE A 140 11.52 -0.84 17.06
C PHE A 140 10.58 -1.20 15.90
N TYR A 141 9.34 -1.52 16.20
CA TYR A 141 8.33 -1.83 15.18
C TYR A 141 7.11 -0.93 15.36
N LYS A 142 6.67 -0.28 14.29
CA LYS A 142 5.44 0.54 14.25
C LYS A 142 4.64 0.20 13.01
N ARG A 143 3.35 0.00 13.17
CA ARG A 143 2.40 -0.10 12.07
C ARG A 143 1.64 1.22 11.92
N VAL A 144 1.47 1.68 10.69
CA VAL A 144 0.53 2.74 10.33
C VAL A 144 -0.88 2.13 10.27
N PRO A 145 -1.89 2.72 10.92
CA PRO A 145 -3.25 2.19 10.85
C PRO A 145 -3.78 2.17 9.42
N ALA A 146 -4.74 1.28 9.14
CA ALA A 146 -5.52 1.37 7.91
C ALA A 146 -6.31 2.69 7.88
N LEU A 147 -6.75 3.13 6.69
CA LEU A 147 -7.40 4.44 6.53
C LEU A 147 -8.64 4.61 7.42
N GLY A 148 -9.45 3.56 7.55
CA GLY A 148 -10.64 3.52 8.39
C GLY A 148 -11.58 4.70 8.11
N ILE A 149 -11.68 5.58 9.09
CA ILE A 149 -12.56 6.76 9.08
C ILE A 149 -11.80 8.09 8.94
N GLU A 150 -10.56 8.07 8.41
CA GLU A 150 -9.85 9.33 8.14
C GLU A 150 -10.72 10.25 7.26
N GLU A 151 -10.86 11.50 7.70
CA GLU A 151 -11.80 12.47 7.12
C GLU A 151 -11.56 12.68 5.62
N ASN A 152 -10.29 12.79 5.22
CA ASN A 152 -9.90 12.90 3.81
C ASN A 152 -10.36 11.67 3.01
N PHE A 153 -10.26 10.45 3.55
CA PHE A 153 -10.66 9.26 2.82
C PHE A 153 -12.17 9.27 2.53
N ILE A 154 -12.99 9.57 3.55
CA ILE A 154 -14.45 9.68 3.40
C ILE A 154 -14.83 10.79 2.41
N LYS A 155 -14.11 11.93 2.46
CA LYS A 155 -14.27 13.02 1.50
C LYS A 155 -13.94 12.57 0.07
N GLY A 156 -12.82 11.87 -0.13
CA GLY A 156 -12.41 11.34 -1.43
C GLY A 156 -13.43 10.36 -2.03
N LEU A 157 -14.00 9.48 -1.21
CA LEU A 157 -15.09 8.60 -1.64
C LEU A 157 -16.32 9.40 -2.10
N THR A 158 -16.68 10.46 -1.37
CA THR A 158 -17.79 11.36 -1.73
C THR A 158 -17.51 12.06 -3.07
N GLU A 159 -16.30 12.59 -3.24
CA GLU A 159 -15.88 13.25 -4.47
C GLU A 159 -15.90 12.30 -5.66
N LEU A 160 -15.39 11.07 -5.53
CA LEU A 160 -15.44 10.03 -6.58
C LEU A 160 -16.87 9.70 -6.99
N VAL A 161 -17.80 9.60 -6.03
CA VAL A 161 -19.22 9.33 -6.31
C VAL A 161 -19.88 10.51 -7.02
N LEU A 162 -19.49 11.75 -6.74
CA LEU A 162 -20.06 12.94 -7.38
C LEU A 162 -19.38 13.30 -8.70
N GLN A 163 -18.15 12.83 -8.93
CA GLN A 163 -17.35 13.15 -10.12
C GLN A 163 -18.02 12.71 -11.41
N LYS A 164 -17.95 13.53 -12.46
CA LYS A 164 -18.39 13.14 -13.81
C LYS A 164 -17.52 12.00 -14.36
N GLU A 165 -18.08 11.23 -15.28
CA GLU A 165 -17.39 10.12 -15.93
C GLU A 165 -16.10 10.59 -16.61
N THR A 166 -15.02 9.82 -16.43
CA THR A 166 -13.72 10.11 -17.05
C THR A 166 -13.56 9.42 -18.39
N LYS A 167 -14.10 8.20 -18.55
CA LYS A 167 -14.13 7.46 -19.81
C LYS A 167 -15.35 6.54 -19.91
N GLY A 168 -16.20 6.77 -20.91
CA GLY A 168 -17.44 6.01 -21.06
C GLY A 168 -18.30 6.16 -19.80
N ASN A 169 -18.66 5.04 -19.16
CA ASN A 169 -19.40 5.03 -17.90
C ASN A 169 -18.51 4.86 -16.65
N TYR A 170 -17.19 5.05 -16.78
CA TYR A 170 -16.25 4.85 -15.68
C TYR A 170 -15.78 6.17 -15.07
N VAL A 171 -15.57 6.15 -13.76
CA VAL A 171 -14.78 7.13 -13.01
C VAL A 171 -13.50 6.45 -12.55
N SER A 172 -12.36 7.09 -12.75
CA SER A 172 -11.07 6.58 -12.32
C SER A 172 -10.08 7.71 -12.06
N SER A 173 -9.25 7.58 -11.03
CA SER A 173 -8.16 8.55 -10.76
C SER A 173 -6.98 8.39 -11.73
N VAL A 174 -6.87 7.22 -12.36
CA VAL A 174 -5.81 6.90 -13.32
C VAL A 174 -6.36 6.03 -14.45
N MET A 175 -5.78 6.16 -15.65
CA MET A 175 -6.10 5.29 -16.78
C MET A 175 -5.01 4.24 -16.96
N CYS A 176 -5.35 2.97 -16.78
CA CYS A 176 -4.44 1.87 -17.09
C CYS A 176 -4.10 1.89 -18.59
N SER A 177 -2.83 1.73 -18.93
CA SER A 177 -2.43 1.58 -20.33
C SER A 177 -2.84 0.22 -20.90
N ASN A 178 -2.86 0.11 -22.24
CA ASN A 178 -3.36 -1.06 -22.97
C ASN A 178 -2.63 -2.39 -22.63
N LYS A 179 -1.46 -2.34 -21.99
CA LYS A 179 -0.74 -3.53 -21.52
C LYS A 179 -1.47 -4.25 -20.38
N TYR A 180 -2.36 -3.58 -19.66
CA TYR A 180 -3.14 -4.17 -18.56
C TYR A 180 -4.45 -4.75 -19.06
N GLY A 181 -4.38 -5.80 -19.89
CA GLY A 181 -5.55 -6.40 -20.57
C GLY A 181 -6.64 -6.97 -19.64
N LYS A 182 -6.46 -6.95 -18.32
CA LYS A 182 -7.50 -7.28 -17.33
C LYS A 182 -8.21 -6.06 -16.73
N CYS A 183 -7.86 -4.85 -17.17
CA CYS A 183 -8.54 -3.62 -16.74
C CYS A 183 -9.96 -3.54 -17.30
N PRO A 184 -11.00 -3.35 -16.45
CA PRO A 184 -12.39 -3.18 -16.91
C PRO A 184 -12.63 -1.98 -17.82
N CYS A 185 -11.79 -0.94 -17.73
CA CYS A 185 -11.89 0.27 -18.57
C CYS A 185 -11.34 0.10 -19.99
N LEU A 186 -10.72 -1.03 -20.30
CA LEU A 186 -10.15 -1.34 -21.61
C LEU A 186 -11.04 -2.25 -22.47
N SER A 187 -12.04 -2.90 -21.88
CA SER A 187 -12.98 -3.77 -22.59
C SER A 187 -14.16 -3.00 -23.22
N LEU A 188 -13.96 -1.72 -23.55
CA LEU A 188 -14.91 -0.87 -24.28
C LEU A 188 -14.44 -0.66 -25.72
#